data_AF-A0A947FWL3-F1
#
_entry.id   AF-A0A947FWL3-F1
#
_cell.length_a   1.000
_cell.length_b   1.000
_cell.length_c   1.000
_cell.angle_alpha   90.00
_cell.angle_beta   90.00
_cell.angle_gamma   90.00
#
_symmetry.space_group_name_H-M   'P 1'
#
loop_
_entity.id
_entity.type
_entity.pdbx_description
1 polymer ?
#
loop_
_entity_poly.entity_id
_entity_poly.type
_entity_poly.pdbx_seq_one_letter_code
_entity_poly.pdbx_strand_id
1 'polypeptide(L)'
;ECIPTTWDIFYEKWGWMLVFWNLAGVPFVYCFNSMYIASRPPFEHSVPFTVFCFLLLFGAYYVWDTAQSQRNRFRMQLNGSYVKRKAFPQLPWGTLHNPRYLDTEAGSKLLLDGWWRYARKIHYTADILMALSWGLICGFDHFLPYLYVAFFVVMIVHRAGRDLSRCRKKYGADWDRYCEEVPYLFIPYVF
;
A
#
# COMPACT_ATOMS: atom_id res chain seq x y z
N GLU A 1 -10.54 -1.03 6.86
CA GLU A 1 -10.03 -2.42 6.94
C GLU A 1 -10.65 -3.32 5.89
N CYS A 2 -11.96 -3.17 5.57
CA CYS A 2 -12.59 -3.88 4.45
C CYS A 2 -11.79 -3.75 3.14
N ILE A 3 -11.87 -4.81 2.31
CA ILE A 3 -11.32 -4.90 0.95
C ILE A 3 -11.44 -3.51 0.31
N PRO A 4 -10.32 -2.86 -0.03
CA PRO A 4 -10.38 -1.52 -0.59
C PRO A 4 -11.27 -1.54 -1.82
N THR A 5 -11.86 -0.40 -2.16
CA THR A 5 -12.52 -0.22 -3.45
C THR A 5 -11.47 -0.34 -4.56
N THR A 6 -11.08 -1.58 -4.86
CA THR A 6 -9.98 -1.93 -5.75
C THR A 6 -10.45 -1.85 -7.19
N TRP A 7 -9.47 -1.67 -8.08
CA TRP A 7 -9.72 -1.62 -9.50
C TRP A 7 -10.37 -2.92 -10.00
N ASP A 8 -9.84 -4.05 -9.54
CA ASP A 8 -10.24 -5.39 -9.95
C ASP A 8 -11.72 -5.67 -9.69
N ILE A 9 -12.29 -5.08 -8.63
CA ILE A 9 -13.71 -5.27 -8.26
C ILE A 9 -14.62 -4.26 -8.97
N PHE A 10 -14.18 -3.00 -9.13
CA PHE A 10 -15.05 -1.92 -9.60
C PHE A 10 -15.02 -1.69 -11.12
N TYR A 11 -13.93 -2.06 -11.80
CA TYR A 11 -13.69 -1.64 -13.19
C TYR A 11 -13.22 -2.79 -14.09
N GLU A 12 -12.50 -3.76 -13.54
CA GLU A 12 -11.94 -4.84 -14.35
C GLU A 12 -13.00 -5.92 -14.62
N LYS A 13 -13.08 -6.36 -15.88
CA LYS A 13 -13.99 -7.43 -16.26
C LYS A 13 -13.40 -8.76 -15.83
N TRP A 14 -14.22 -9.60 -15.21
CA TRP A 14 -13.81 -10.96 -14.86
C TRP A 14 -13.44 -11.76 -16.11
N GLY A 15 -12.29 -12.42 -16.07
CA GLY A 15 -11.75 -13.15 -17.21
C GLY A 15 -10.50 -13.94 -16.84
N TRP A 16 -9.93 -14.61 -17.85
CA TRP A 16 -8.81 -15.53 -17.64
C TRP A 16 -7.63 -14.92 -16.87
N MET A 17 -7.26 -13.67 -17.16
CA MET A 17 -6.16 -12.98 -16.47
C MET A 17 -6.37 -12.90 -14.95
N LEU A 18 -7.56 -12.48 -14.49
CA LEU A 18 -7.87 -12.38 -13.05
C LEU A 18 -7.99 -13.77 -12.40
N VAL A 19 -8.58 -14.74 -13.11
CA VAL A 19 -8.70 -16.13 -12.62
C VAL A 19 -7.30 -16.73 -12.44
N PHE A 20 -6.47 -16.68 -13.47
CA PHE A 20 -5.11 -17.21 -13.47
C PHE A 20 -4.27 -16.54 -12.38
N TRP A 21 -4.34 -15.21 -12.27
CA TRP A 21 -3.55 -14.51 -11.26
C TRP A 21 -3.99 -14.86 -9.83
N ASN A 22 -5.29 -14.96 -9.56
CA ASN A 22 -5.79 -15.29 -8.23
C ASN A 22 -5.55 -16.77 -7.84
N LEU A 23 -5.65 -17.70 -8.79
CA LEU A 23 -5.53 -19.15 -8.50
C LEU A 23 -4.12 -19.71 -8.65
N ALA A 24 -3.31 -19.14 -9.54
CA ALA A 24 -1.96 -19.61 -9.81
C ALA A 24 -0.91 -18.53 -9.51
N GLY A 25 -1.07 -17.33 -10.05
CA GLY A 25 -0.10 -16.24 -9.89
C GLY A 25 0.26 -15.96 -8.43
N VAL A 26 -0.70 -15.56 -7.61
CA VAL A 26 -0.48 -15.24 -6.19
C VAL A 26 0.07 -16.43 -5.39
N PRO A 27 -0.57 -17.61 -5.34
CA PRO A 27 -0.09 -18.69 -4.47
C PRO A 27 1.27 -19.26 -4.87
N PHE A 28 1.59 -19.36 -6.16
CA PHE A 28 2.86 -19.93 -6.60
C PHE A 28 4.00 -18.91 -6.62
N VAL A 29 3.71 -17.62 -6.87
CA VAL A 29 4.75 -16.58 -6.85
C VAL A 29 5.05 -16.13 -5.42
N TYR A 30 4.04 -16.00 -4.55
CA TYR A 30 4.25 -15.42 -3.23
C TYR A 30 4.87 -16.42 -2.24
N CYS A 31 4.79 -17.72 -2.51
CA CYS A 31 5.44 -18.74 -1.70
C CYS A 31 6.93 -18.95 -2.04
N PHE A 32 7.47 -18.28 -3.08
CA PHE A 32 8.85 -18.49 -3.52
C PHE A 32 9.88 -18.30 -2.40
N ASN A 33 9.71 -17.28 -1.55
CA ASN A 33 10.65 -17.02 -0.47
C ASN A 33 10.62 -18.13 0.59
N SER A 34 9.43 -18.63 0.92
CA SER A 34 9.25 -19.78 1.82
C SER A 34 9.86 -21.06 1.25
N MET A 35 9.64 -21.33 -0.04
CA MET A 35 10.23 -22.48 -0.75
C MET A 35 11.75 -22.38 -0.83
N TYR A 36 12.28 -21.16 -1.06
CA TYR A 36 13.70 -20.89 -1.08
C TYR A 36 14.35 -21.17 0.29
N ILE A 37 13.69 -20.77 1.38
CA ILE A 37 14.15 -21.05 2.74
C ILE A 37 14.11 -22.56 3.03
N ALA A 38 13.01 -23.23 2.69
CA ALA A 38 12.82 -24.65 2.98
C ALA A 38 13.75 -25.59 2.19
N SER A 39 14.21 -25.16 1.01
CA SER A 39 15.08 -25.97 0.14
C SER A 39 16.58 -25.80 0.40
N ARG A 40 16.97 -24.95 1.37
CA ARG A 40 18.36 -24.63 1.68
C ARG A 40 18.66 -24.92 3.16
N PRO A 41 19.94 -25.11 3.51
CA PRO A 41 20.34 -25.20 4.92
C PRO A 41 19.90 -23.93 5.67
N PRO A 42 19.69 -24.01 7.00
CA PRO A 42 19.19 -22.91 7.80
C PRO A 42 20.01 -21.63 7.60
N PHE A 43 19.32 -20.52 7.32
CA PHE A 43 19.94 -19.21 7.22
C PHE A 43 20.24 -18.70 8.63
N GLU A 44 21.52 -18.68 9.00
CA GLU A 44 21.96 -18.02 10.23
C GLU A 44 22.28 -16.55 9.94
N HIS A 45 21.27 -15.70 10.14
CA HIS A 45 21.47 -14.26 10.14
C HIS A 45 21.94 -13.79 11.51
N SER A 46 22.74 -12.73 11.54
CA SER A 46 23.06 -12.06 12.80
C SER A 46 21.77 -11.54 13.46
N VAL A 47 21.69 -11.63 14.79
CA VAL A 47 20.53 -11.11 15.55
C VAL A 47 20.20 -9.66 15.18
N PRO A 48 21.18 -8.73 15.02
CA PRO A 48 20.90 -7.37 14.59
C PRO A 48 20.20 -7.29 13.22
N PHE A 49 20.60 -8.12 12.26
CA PHE A 49 19.99 -8.14 10.93
C PHE A 49 18.54 -8.64 10.97
N THR A 50 18.29 -9.69 11.74
CA THR A 50 16.93 -10.21 11.96
C THR A 50 16.04 -9.17 12.62
N VAL A 51 16.53 -8.50 13.67
CA VAL A 51 15.82 -7.40 14.34
C VAL A 51 15.52 -6.26 13.36
N PHE A 52 16.49 -5.88 12.52
CA PHE A 52 16.30 -4.88 11.48
C PHE A 52 15.17 -5.28 10.50
N CYS A 53 15.16 -6.51 9.99
CA CYS A 53 14.12 -6.99 9.09
C CYS A 53 12.73 -6.95 9.75
N PHE A 54 12.62 -7.33 11.02
CA PHE A 54 11.37 -7.22 11.77
C PHE A 54 10.92 -5.77 11.97
N LEU A 55 11.83 -4.87 12.35
CA LEU A 55 11.51 -3.44 12.50
C LEU A 55 11.06 -2.83 11.17
N LEU A 56 11.70 -3.20 10.06
CA LEU A 56 11.30 -2.79 8.72
C LEU A 56 9.89 -3.28 8.40
N LEU A 57 9.61 -4.57 8.62
CA LEU A 57 8.30 -5.17 8.35
C LEU A 57 7.19 -4.54 9.21
N PHE A 58 7.37 -4.45 10.52
CA PHE A 58 6.35 -3.90 11.42
C PHE A 58 6.18 -2.38 11.26
N GLY A 59 7.27 -1.65 11.03
CA GLY A 59 7.21 -0.23 10.73
C GLY A 59 6.46 0.06 9.43
N ALA A 60 6.77 -0.69 8.37
CA ALA A 60 6.06 -0.59 7.11
C ALA A 60 4.59 -0.99 7.24
N TYR A 61 4.29 -2.10 7.93
CA TYR A 61 2.92 -2.53 8.22
C TYR A 61 2.13 -1.45 8.97
N TYR A 62 2.73 -0.81 9.98
CA TYR A 62 2.11 0.28 10.72
C TYR A 62 1.70 1.44 9.80
N VAL A 63 2.62 1.90 8.96
CA VAL A 63 2.33 2.97 7.99
C VAL A 63 1.24 2.54 7.00
N TRP A 64 1.34 1.33 6.47
CA TRP A 64 0.39 0.81 5.49
C TRP A 64 -1.04 0.74 6.04
N ASP A 65 -1.21 0.08 7.19
CA ASP A 65 -2.52 -0.15 7.79
C ASP A 65 -3.15 1.16 8.29
N THR A 66 -2.37 2.01 8.96
CA THR A 66 -2.88 3.29 9.46
C THR A 66 -3.17 4.28 8.33
N ALA A 67 -2.35 4.35 7.26
CA ALA A 67 -2.63 5.21 6.09
C ALA A 67 -3.92 4.80 5.38
N GLN A 68 -4.13 3.49 5.18
CA GLN A 68 -5.36 2.98 4.59
C GLN A 68 -6.57 3.20 5.49
N SER A 69 -6.40 2.99 6.80
CA SER A 69 -7.44 3.25 7.79
C SER A 69 -7.85 4.73 7.79
N GLN A 70 -6.91 5.67 7.77
CA GLN A 70 -7.20 7.11 7.74
C GLN A 70 -8.04 7.48 6.52
N ARG A 71 -7.66 7.02 5.32
CA ARG A 71 -8.42 7.29 4.08
C ARG A 71 -9.82 6.70 4.14
N ASN A 72 -9.94 5.44 4.51
CA ASN A 72 -11.20 4.73 4.48
C ASN A 72 -12.16 5.26 5.56
N ARG A 73 -11.66 5.49 6.78
CA ARG A 73 -12.45 6.02 7.89
C ARG A 73 -12.86 7.47 7.64
N PHE A 74 -12.01 8.29 7.02
CA PHE A 74 -12.37 9.64 6.56
C PHE A 74 -13.58 9.61 5.61
N ARG A 75 -13.54 8.73 4.59
CA ARG A 75 -14.69 8.55 3.67
C ARG A 75 -15.95 8.06 4.38
N MET A 76 -15.81 7.13 5.32
CA MET A 76 -16.95 6.63 6.11
C MET A 76 -17.54 7.72 7.02
N GLN A 77 -16.72 8.59 7.61
CA GLN A 77 -17.18 9.72 8.42
C GLN A 77 -17.94 10.74 7.57
N LEU A 78 -17.45 11.06 6.37
CA LEU A 78 -18.15 11.96 5.44
C LEU A 78 -19.51 11.40 5.00
N ASN A 79 -19.62 10.07 4.84
CA ASN A 79 -20.85 9.41 4.45
C ASN A 79 -21.77 9.07 5.64
N GLY A 80 -21.40 9.42 6.88
CA GLY A 80 -22.15 9.07 8.09
C GLY A 80 -22.18 7.56 8.42
N SER A 81 -21.41 6.73 7.72
CA SER A 81 -21.40 5.27 7.84
C SER A 81 -20.28 4.74 8.74
N TYR A 82 -19.66 5.60 9.55
CA TYR A 82 -18.52 5.23 10.38
C TYR A 82 -18.96 4.38 11.58
N VAL A 83 -18.55 3.11 11.57
CA VAL A 83 -18.74 2.18 12.69
C VAL A 83 -17.38 1.77 13.23
N LYS A 84 -17.10 2.13 14.49
CA LYS A 84 -15.88 1.69 15.18
C LYS A 84 -16.01 0.21 15.53
N ARG A 85 -15.37 -0.65 14.74
CA ARG A 85 -15.29 -2.09 15.01
C ARG A 85 -14.29 -2.34 16.16
N LYS A 86 -14.64 -3.25 17.07
CA LYS A 86 -13.74 -3.75 18.14
C LYS A 86 -12.98 -5.00 17.69
N ALA A 87 -12.70 -5.13 16.39
CA ALA A 87 -11.98 -6.28 15.84
C ALA A 87 -10.47 -6.21 16.18
N PHE A 88 -9.85 -7.38 16.30
CA PHE A 88 -8.49 -7.59 16.78
C PHE A 88 -7.41 -7.26 15.72
N PRO A 89 -6.27 -6.70 16.12
CA PRO A 89 -6.10 -5.44 16.83
C PRO A 89 -6.06 -4.26 15.84
N GLN A 90 -6.73 -3.15 16.17
CA GLN A 90 -6.63 -1.92 15.38
C GLN A 90 -5.43 -1.09 15.83
N LEU A 91 -4.57 -0.71 14.89
CA LEU A 91 -3.43 0.13 15.20
C LEU A 91 -3.86 1.54 15.64
N PRO A 92 -3.13 2.17 16.58
CA PRO A 92 -3.39 3.54 16.99
C PRO A 92 -3.16 4.48 15.81
N TRP A 93 -3.84 5.64 15.81
CA TRP A 93 -3.75 6.66 14.77
C TRP A 93 -4.35 6.30 13.39
N GLY A 94 -5.19 5.27 13.33
CA GLY A 94 -5.97 4.94 12.13
C GLY A 94 -7.15 5.88 11.83
N THR A 95 -7.58 6.71 12.78
CA THR A 95 -8.67 7.70 12.61
C THR A 95 -8.13 9.10 12.89
N LEU A 96 -8.38 10.05 11.99
CA LEU A 96 -8.02 11.45 12.18
C LEU A 96 -9.19 12.21 12.82
N HIS A 97 -8.88 13.14 13.72
CA HIS A 97 -9.84 14.05 14.32
C HIS A 97 -9.69 15.43 13.69
N ASN A 98 -10.78 15.97 13.13
CA ASN A 98 -10.78 17.23 12.37
C ASN A 98 -9.67 17.33 11.29
N PRO A 99 -9.57 16.35 10.38
CA PRO A 99 -8.52 16.37 9.36
C PRO A 99 -8.69 17.53 8.38
N ARG A 100 -7.57 18.08 7.90
CA ARG A 100 -7.56 18.99 6.76
C ARG A 100 -7.94 18.26 5.47
N TYR A 101 -8.77 18.88 4.65
CA TYR A 101 -9.20 18.33 3.36
C TYR A 101 -9.40 19.45 2.33
N LEU A 102 -9.38 19.08 1.05
CA LEU A 102 -9.76 19.93 -0.07
C LEU A 102 -11.18 19.57 -0.50
N ASP A 103 -12.07 20.57 -0.53
CA ASP A 103 -13.38 20.43 -1.19
C ASP A 103 -13.18 20.51 -2.70
N THR A 104 -13.80 19.59 -3.44
CA THR A 104 -13.71 19.54 -4.90
C THR A 104 -15.06 19.82 -5.53
N GLU A 105 -15.06 20.40 -6.74
CA GLU A 105 -16.26 20.67 -7.54
C GLU A 105 -17.00 19.38 -7.91
N ALA A 106 -16.28 18.26 -7.98
CA ALA A 106 -16.83 16.92 -8.18
C ALA A 106 -17.63 16.38 -6.96
N GLY A 107 -17.86 17.20 -5.93
CA GLY A 107 -18.66 16.87 -4.75
C GLY A 107 -18.01 15.87 -3.80
N SER A 108 -16.71 15.57 -3.96
CA SER A 108 -16.01 14.61 -3.09
C SER A 108 -14.72 15.19 -2.51
N LYS A 109 -14.54 15.09 -1.20
CA LYS A 109 -13.41 15.74 -0.51
C LYS A 109 -12.11 14.95 -0.66
N LEU A 110 -10.96 15.61 -0.80
CA LEU A 110 -9.64 14.97 -0.83
C LEU A 110 -8.91 15.19 0.50
N LEU A 111 -8.35 14.12 1.09
CA LEU A 111 -7.69 14.18 2.39
C LEU A 111 -6.27 14.77 2.25
N LEU A 112 -5.98 15.81 3.03
CA LEU A 112 -4.70 16.55 3.05
C LEU A 112 -3.93 16.38 4.37
N ASP A 113 -4.32 15.41 5.20
CA ASP A 113 -3.81 15.23 6.55
C ASP A 113 -3.44 13.78 6.87
N GLY A 114 -2.80 13.56 8.02
CA GLY A 114 -2.25 12.27 8.42
C GLY A 114 -1.09 11.86 7.52
N TRP A 115 -1.08 10.60 7.09
CA TRP A 115 -0.06 10.10 6.16
C TRP A 115 -0.13 10.74 4.78
N TRP A 116 -1.33 11.19 4.38
CA TRP A 116 -1.60 11.73 3.04
C TRP A 116 -1.07 13.15 2.85
N ARG A 117 -0.64 13.82 3.92
CA ARG A 117 0.08 15.10 3.83
C ARG A 117 1.52 14.95 3.32
N TYR A 118 2.11 13.78 3.54
CA TYR A 118 3.52 13.53 3.24
C TYR A 118 3.73 13.01 1.82
N ALA A 119 2.89 12.08 1.38
CA ALA A 119 2.89 11.59 0.01
C ALA A 119 1.51 11.06 -0.39
N ARG A 120 1.14 11.28 -1.65
CA ARG A 120 -0.16 10.88 -2.20
C ARG A 120 -0.38 9.35 -2.19
N LYS A 121 0.69 8.56 -2.20
CA LYS A 121 0.69 7.09 -2.24
C LYS A 121 1.67 6.46 -1.24
N ILE A 122 1.82 7.05 -0.06
CA ILE A 122 2.71 6.54 1.00
C ILE A 122 2.48 5.06 1.38
N HIS A 123 1.23 4.59 1.33
CA HIS A 123 0.89 3.18 1.57
C HIS A 123 1.52 2.24 0.54
N TYR A 124 1.75 2.69 -0.70
CA TYR A 124 2.46 1.89 -1.70
C TYR A 124 3.96 1.77 -1.40
N THR A 125 4.57 2.81 -0.84
CA THR A 125 5.96 2.74 -0.37
C THR A 125 6.08 1.74 0.78
N ALA A 126 5.15 1.77 1.72
CA ALA A 126 5.08 0.80 2.81
C ALA A 126 4.88 -0.64 2.29
N ASP A 127 4.00 -0.83 1.31
CA ASP A 127 3.81 -2.11 0.61
C ASP A 127 5.13 -2.64 0.01
N ILE A 128 5.90 -1.79 -0.68
CA ILE A 128 7.21 -2.16 -1.25
C ILE A 128 8.21 -2.53 -0.15
N LEU A 129 8.26 -1.78 0.96
CA LEU A 129 9.16 -2.08 2.08
C LEU A 129 8.83 -3.40 2.77
N MET A 130 7.54 -3.74 2.91
CA MET A 130 7.12 -5.06 3.40
C MET A 130 7.59 -6.16 2.45
N ALA A 131 7.36 -6.00 1.14
CA ALA A 131 7.83 -6.96 0.14
C ALA A 131 9.37 -7.12 0.18
N LEU A 132 10.09 -6.01 0.29
CA LEU A 132 11.55 -5.99 0.42
C LEU A 132 12.03 -6.76 1.65
N SER A 133 11.36 -6.61 2.79
CA SER A 133 11.70 -7.34 4.02
C SER A 133 11.65 -8.86 3.83
N TRP A 134 10.70 -9.37 3.03
CA TRP A 134 10.57 -10.80 2.73
C TRP A 134 11.71 -11.30 1.83
N GLY A 135 12.26 -10.43 0.97
CA GLY A 135 13.45 -10.74 0.16
C GLY A 135 14.73 -10.72 1.00
N LEU A 136 14.88 -9.69 1.84
CA LEU A 136 16.08 -9.48 2.67
C LEU A 136 16.34 -10.65 3.64
N ILE A 137 15.29 -11.22 4.23
CA ILE A 137 15.44 -12.36 5.14
C ILE A 137 15.95 -13.64 4.43
N CYS A 138 15.92 -13.69 3.10
CA CYS A 138 16.48 -14.79 2.32
C CYS A 138 17.98 -14.60 1.99
N GLY A 139 18.61 -13.52 2.49
CA GLY A 139 20.01 -13.20 2.22
C GLY A 139 20.25 -12.62 0.82
N PHE A 140 21.52 -12.50 0.45
CA PHE A 140 21.96 -11.86 -0.81
C PHE A 140 22.57 -12.85 -1.82
N ASP A 141 22.59 -14.14 -1.49
CA ASP A 141 23.28 -15.16 -2.29
C ASP A 141 22.61 -15.45 -3.63
N HIS A 142 21.32 -15.14 -3.76
CA HIS A 142 20.56 -15.42 -4.96
C HIS A 142 19.53 -14.33 -5.23
N PHE A 143 19.28 -14.03 -6.51
CA PHE A 143 18.35 -12.97 -6.92
C PHE A 143 16.88 -13.39 -6.83
N LEU A 144 16.60 -14.71 -6.79
CA LEU A 144 15.24 -15.27 -6.86
C LEU A 144 14.28 -14.69 -5.80
N PRO A 145 14.66 -14.55 -4.51
CA PRO A 145 13.78 -13.94 -3.49
C PRO A 145 13.41 -12.47 -3.76
N TYR A 146 14.19 -11.79 -4.60
CA TYR A 146 13.98 -10.38 -4.97
C TYR A 146 13.11 -10.23 -6.22
N LEU A 147 12.83 -11.31 -6.97
CA LEU A 147 11.93 -11.26 -8.12
C LEU A 147 10.53 -10.82 -7.73
N TYR A 148 10.04 -11.28 -6.57
CA TYR A 148 8.76 -10.85 -6.03
C TYR A 148 8.72 -9.33 -5.85
N VAL A 149 9.73 -8.76 -5.20
CA VAL A 149 9.83 -7.32 -4.93
C VAL A 149 9.92 -6.53 -6.25
N ALA A 150 10.75 -6.98 -7.19
CA ALA A 150 10.88 -6.35 -8.49
C ALA A 150 9.55 -6.33 -9.26
N PHE A 151 8.86 -7.47 -9.33
CA PHE A 151 7.53 -7.58 -9.91
C PHE A 151 6.53 -6.62 -9.21
N PHE A 152 6.56 -6.60 -7.88
CA PHE A 152 5.62 -5.82 -7.08
C PHE A 152 5.83 -4.30 -7.25
N VAL A 153 7.08 -3.84 -7.38
CA VAL A 153 7.40 -2.44 -7.71
C VAL A 153 6.81 -2.04 -9.06
N VAL A 154 7.00 -2.84 -10.10
CA VAL A 154 6.43 -2.57 -11.44
C VAL A 154 4.90 -2.49 -11.37
N MET A 155 4.27 -3.45 -10.68
CA MET A 155 2.82 -3.47 -10.50
C MET A 155 2.31 -2.23 -9.76
N ILE A 156 3.00 -1.81 -8.69
CA ILE A 156 2.65 -0.61 -7.92
C ILE A 156 2.80 0.67 -8.74
N VAL A 157 3.88 0.81 -9.52
CA VAL A 157 4.08 1.98 -10.39
C VAL A 157 2.97 2.08 -11.43
N HIS A 158 2.66 0.96 -12.09
CA HIS A 158 1.55 0.89 -13.04
C HIS A 158 0.21 1.21 -12.35
N ARG A 159 -0.04 0.68 -11.16
CA ARG A 159 -1.24 0.94 -10.36
C ARG A 159 -1.37 2.42 -9.99
N ALA A 160 -0.28 3.05 -9.55
CA ALA A 160 -0.27 4.47 -9.22
C ALA A 160 -0.54 5.33 -10.46
N GLY A 161 0.12 5.05 -11.59
CA GLY A 161 -0.09 5.79 -12.84
C GLY A 161 -1.55 5.76 -13.31
N ARG A 162 -2.21 4.59 -13.26
CA ARG A 162 -3.64 4.47 -13.58
C ARG A 162 -4.51 5.31 -12.63
N ASP A 163 -4.24 5.26 -11.34
CA ASP A 163 -5.02 6.02 -10.35
C ASP A 163 -4.84 7.53 -10.51
N LEU A 164 -3.61 8.00 -10.76
CA LEU A 164 -3.32 9.41 -11.04
C LEU A 164 -4.07 9.90 -12.28
N SER A 165 -4.02 9.14 -13.38
CA SER A 165 -4.75 9.48 -14.62
C SER A 165 -6.25 9.60 -14.37
N ARG A 166 -6.84 8.68 -13.60
CA ARG A 166 -8.26 8.71 -13.24
C ARG A 166 -8.58 9.89 -12.34
N CYS A 167 -7.80 10.15 -11.31
CA CYS A 167 -8.01 11.26 -10.39
C CYS A 167 -7.92 12.61 -11.12
N ARG A 168 -6.95 12.77 -12.03
CA ARG A 168 -6.85 13.97 -12.88
C ARG A 168 -8.08 14.17 -13.76
N LYS A 169 -8.57 13.11 -14.40
CA LYS A 169 -9.80 13.17 -15.21
C LYS A 169 -11.05 13.48 -14.38
N LYS A 170 -11.11 13.01 -13.14
CA LYS A 170 -12.27 13.18 -12.26
C LYS A 170 -12.32 14.55 -11.59
N TYR A 171 -11.17 15.03 -11.11
CA TYR A 171 -11.06 16.21 -10.25
C TYR A 171 -10.56 17.46 -10.98
N GLY A 172 -10.02 17.32 -12.20
CA GLY A 172 -9.62 18.48 -13.02
C GLY A 172 -8.66 19.42 -12.28
N ALA A 173 -8.99 20.71 -12.25
CA ALA A 173 -8.19 21.75 -11.59
C ALA A 173 -8.00 21.51 -10.07
N ASP A 174 -8.98 20.92 -9.39
CA ASP A 174 -8.84 20.58 -7.97
C ASP A 174 -7.78 19.48 -7.75
N TRP A 175 -7.56 18.63 -8.75
CA TRP A 175 -6.47 17.65 -8.69
C TRP A 175 -5.11 18.34 -8.74
N ASP A 176 -4.95 19.35 -9.59
CA ASP A 176 -3.70 20.08 -9.71
C ASP A 176 -3.40 20.84 -8.40
N ARG A 177 -4.41 21.50 -7.80
CA ARG A 177 -4.30 22.10 -6.46
C ARG A 177 -3.95 21.08 -5.38
N TYR A 178 -4.55 19.88 -5.43
CA TYR A 178 -4.20 18.79 -4.52
C TYR A 178 -2.73 18.35 -4.69
N CYS A 179 -2.23 18.34 -5.92
CA CYS A 179 -0.84 18.00 -6.21
C CYS A 179 0.14 19.09 -5.77
N GLU A 180 -0.27 20.36 -5.74
CA GLU A 180 0.53 21.46 -5.18
C GLU A 180 0.67 21.35 -3.66
N GLU A 181 -0.41 21.03 -2.95
CA GLU A 181 -0.40 20.84 -1.49
C GLU A 181 0.37 19.59 -1.06
N VAL A 182 0.30 18.51 -1.85
CA VAL A 182 0.99 17.24 -1.57
C VAL A 182 1.83 16.87 -2.80
N PRO A 183 3.04 17.45 -2.97
CA PRO A 183 3.83 17.30 -4.20
C PRO A 183 4.40 15.89 -4.40
N TYR A 184 4.67 15.17 -3.31
CA TYR A 184 5.31 13.85 -3.37
C TYR A 184 4.31 12.73 -3.67
N LEU A 185 4.70 11.81 -4.55
CA LEU A 185 3.89 10.67 -4.94
C LEU A 185 4.12 9.48 -4.00
N PHE A 186 5.35 9.03 -3.83
CA PHE A 186 5.70 7.81 -3.11
C PHE A 186 6.57 8.09 -1.90
N ILE A 187 7.66 8.84 -2.08
CA ILE A 187 8.69 9.05 -1.07
C ILE A 187 8.71 10.53 -0.71
N PRO A 188 8.35 10.90 0.53
CA PRO A 188 8.42 12.29 0.97
C PRO A 188 9.81 12.86 0.72
N TYR A 189 9.87 14.08 0.17
CA TYR A 189 11.11 14.80 -0.12
C TYR A 189 12.01 14.23 -1.23
N VAL A 190 11.54 13.22 -1.98
CA VAL A 190 12.29 12.66 -3.11
C VAL A 190 11.44 12.62 -4.39
N PHE A 191 10.27 11.99 -4.31
CA PHE A 191 9.42 11.75 -5.48
C PHE A 191 7.94 11.58 -5.13
#